data_AF-A0A5C3MYG7-F1
#
_entry.id   AF-A0A5C3MYG7-F1
#
_cell.length_a   1.000
_cell.length_b   1.000
_cell.length_c   1.000
_cell.angle_alpha   90.00
_cell.angle_beta   90.00
_cell.angle_gamma   90.00
#
_symmetry.space_group_name_H-M   'P 1'
#
loop_
_entity.id
_entity.type
_entity.pdbx_description
1 polymer ?
#
loop_
_entity_poly.entity_id
_entity_poly.type
_entity_poly.pdbx_seq_one_letter_code
_entity_poly.pdbx_strand_id
1 'polypeptide(L)'
;MARFVEPTRLPWNDVLSNVKLLRPGQGTTYVSPDSNIWWSPAGLAAAPPLLEDPPVDHNIIPDGYTVDDALRSRWYWNSAPYLPFVPVNIGVCYRGYLFTRLQPNLVWVQKLGDDKYRILEGILRLWLQLEASLDSVITTLSRAFRSSLPPDFKLLPSPSACGYANIHSRPREAFVASHQARAVFNVMIGTISYLISLSGVPTAGNNYTDTKLPWAMHFHNAGANPTFLEQLAKSCLADMSGRIKRRGVCVDPSLCSWAHTVRSLDAFGVPVWLCWGSAQSPRRPLHSNVFAFYPHQIDIAQAAATSIQQQAPETK
;
A
#
# COMPACT_ATOMS: atom_id res chain seq x y z
N MET A 1 -4.71 42.01 -6.62
CA MET A 1 -5.58 41.07 -7.36
C MET A 1 -4.79 39.81 -7.66
N ALA A 2 -5.08 38.69 -7.00
CA ALA A 2 -4.45 37.40 -7.30
C ALA A 2 -5.01 36.86 -8.63
N ARG A 3 -4.15 36.59 -9.60
CA ARG A 3 -4.52 35.90 -10.85
C ARG A 3 -4.37 34.40 -10.63
N PHE A 4 -5.47 33.67 -10.73
CA PHE A 4 -5.51 32.21 -10.65
C PHE A 4 -5.29 31.61 -12.05
N VAL A 5 -4.53 30.53 -12.13
CA VAL A 5 -4.33 29.77 -13.37
C VAL A 5 -5.07 28.44 -13.22
N GLU A 6 -6.12 28.23 -14.01
CA GLU A 6 -6.87 26.97 -14.00
C GLU A 6 -6.07 25.83 -14.68
N PRO A 7 -6.16 24.58 -14.18
CA PRO A 7 -5.56 23.44 -14.85
C PRO A 7 -6.46 22.94 -15.98
N THR A 8 -5.89 22.80 -17.17
CA THR A 8 -6.47 22.04 -18.29
C THR A 8 -6.73 20.59 -17.87
N ARG A 9 -7.98 20.13 -18.02
CA ARG A 9 -8.40 18.75 -17.73
C ARG A 9 -7.69 17.77 -18.68
N LEU A 10 -7.02 16.76 -18.13
CA LEU A 10 -6.61 15.57 -18.87
C LEU A 10 -7.52 14.39 -18.46
N PRO A 11 -8.00 13.58 -19.40
CA PRO A 11 -8.91 12.48 -19.10
C PRO A 11 -8.12 11.26 -18.61
N TRP A 12 -8.55 10.69 -17.48
CA TRP A 12 -8.11 9.38 -17.03
C TRP A 12 -9.36 8.52 -16.80
N ASN A 13 -9.84 7.90 -17.87
CA ASN A 13 -10.74 6.75 -17.83
C ASN A 13 -10.07 5.61 -18.58
N ASP A 14 -10.26 4.40 -18.03
CA ASP A 14 -10.14 3.07 -18.64
C ASP A 14 -9.18 2.15 -17.89
N VAL A 15 -9.74 1.45 -16.89
CA VAL A 15 -9.37 0.06 -16.64
C VAL A 15 -10.64 -0.75 -16.47
N LEU A 16 -10.81 -1.69 -17.38
CA LEU A 16 -11.97 -2.55 -17.59
C LEU A 16 -12.29 -3.39 -16.34
N SER A 17 -13.54 -3.27 -15.90
CA SER A 17 -14.20 -4.12 -14.92
C SER A 17 -14.61 -5.44 -15.56
N ASN A 18 -13.86 -6.53 -15.33
CA ASN A 18 -14.33 -7.90 -15.55
C ASN A 18 -13.47 -8.90 -14.75
N VAL A 19 -13.70 -9.01 -13.44
CA VAL A 19 -13.19 -10.14 -12.64
C VAL A 19 -14.29 -10.60 -11.67
N LYS A 20 -14.75 -11.83 -11.83
CA LYS A 20 -15.67 -12.50 -10.89
C LYS A 20 -14.91 -12.80 -9.59
N LEU A 21 -15.43 -12.31 -8.47
CA LEU A 21 -14.95 -12.64 -7.12
C LEU A 21 -15.38 -14.07 -6.75
N LEU A 22 -14.42 -14.94 -6.42
CA LEU A 22 -14.68 -16.27 -5.85
C LEU A 22 -14.64 -16.20 -4.31
N ARG A 23 -15.35 -17.13 -3.65
CA ARG A 23 -15.60 -17.15 -2.20
C ARG A 23 -14.33 -17.44 -1.37
N PRO A 24 -14.29 -17.02 -0.08
CA PRO A 24 -13.15 -17.29 0.81
C PRO A 24 -13.01 -18.80 1.10
N GLY A 25 -11.77 -19.33 1.04
CA GLY A 25 -11.43 -20.67 1.54
C GLY A 25 -11.17 -21.75 0.47
N GLN A 26 -11.29 -21.43 -0.82
CA GLN A 26 -10.85 -22.29 -1.93
C GLN A 26 -10.07 -21.45 -2.93
N GLY A 27 -8.85 -21.07 -2.57
CA GLY A 27 -7.94 -20.44 -3.52
C GLY A 27 -7.41 -21.48 -4.47
N THR A 28 -7.86 -21.48 -5.73
CA THR A 28 -7.24 -22.30 -6.77
C THR A 28 -5.79 -21.87 -6.94
N THR A 29 -4.86 -22.78 -6.64
CA THR A 29 -3.43 -22.61 -6.92
C THR A 29 -3.25 -22.26 -8.39
N TYR A 30 -2.54 -21.17 -8.66
CA TYR A 30 -2.25 -20.71 -10.01
C TYR A 30 -0.84 -21.14 -10.40
N VAL A 31 -0.68 -21.66 -11.62
CA VAL A 31 0.63 -21.96 -12.19
C VAL A 31 0.83 -21.10 -13.42
N SER A 32 1.95 -20.37 -13.41
CA SER A 32 2.35 -19.57 -14.58
C SER A 32 2.65 -20.52 -15.75
N PRO A 33 2.00 -20.35 -16.92
CA PRO A 33 2.21 -21.21 -18.09
C PRO A 33 3.67 -21.26 -18.56
N ASP A 34 4.38 -20.15 -18.40
CA ASP A 34 5.71 -19.94 -18.98
C ASP A 34 6.86 -20.36 -18.05
N SER A 35 6.62 -20.44 -16.74
CA SER A 35 7.69 -20.59 -15.73
C SER A 35 7.50 -21.78 -14.78
N ASN A 36 6.37 -22.50 -14.85
CA ASN A 36 6.01 -23.55 -13.88
C ASN A 36 6.07 -23.07 -12.41
N ILE A 37 5.97 -21.76 -12.17
CA ILE A 37 5.97 -21.17 -10.83
C ILE A 37 4.56 -21.26 -10.24
N TRP A 38 4.49 -21.68 -8.99
CA TRP A 38 3.27 -21.89 -8.23
C TRP A 38 2.95 -20.70 -7.33
N TRP A 39 1.69 -20.31 -7.39
CA TRP A 39 1.14 -19.20 -6.63
C TRP A 39 -0.06 -19.67 -5.83
N SER A 40 -0.05 -19.40 -4.52
CA SER A 40 -1.27 -19.52 -3.72
C SER A 40 -1.77 -18.14 -3.32
N PRO A 41 -3.08 -17.83 -3.52
CA PRO A 41 -3.65 -16.64 -2.93
C PRO A 41 -3.73 -16.84 -1.41
N ALA A 42 -3.37 -15.81 -0.66
CA ALA A 42 -3.72 -15.71 0.74
C ALA A 42 -4.92 -14.77 0.88
N GLY A 43 -6.04 -15.31 1.38
CA GLY A 43 -7.24 -14.55 1.68
C GLY A 43 -8.08 -14.15 0.47
N LEU A 44 -8.44 -12.87 0.33
CA LEU A 44 -9.37 -12.33 -0.68
C LEU A 44 -8.77 -12.15 -2.10
N ALA A 45 -7.58 -12.69 -2.37
CA ALA A 45 -6.88 -12.41 -3.62
C ALA A 45 -7.50 -13.14 -4.84
N ALA A 46 -7.70 -12.39 -5.93
CA ALA A 46 -8.00 -12.95 -7.25
C ALA A 46 -6.73 -13.55 -7.90
N ALA A 47 -6.77 -13.91 -9.19
CA ALA A 47 -5.59 -14.40 -9.92
C ALA A 47 -4.38 -13.44 -9.77
N PRO A 48 -3.16 -13.95 -9.62
CA PRO A 48 -1.98 -13.11 -9.54
C PRO A 48 -1.84 -12.28 -10.82
N PRO A 49 -1.41 -11.01 -10.71
CA PRO A 49 -1.09 -10.22 -11.89
C PRO A 49 0.06 -10.89 -12.66
N LEU A 50 0.09 -10.71 -13.98
CA LEU A 50 1.28 -11.03 -14.79
C LEU A 50 2.43 -10.17 -14.25
N LEU A 51 3.46 -10.82 -13.70
CA LEU A 51 4.55 -10.17 -13.00
C LEU A 51 5.86 -10.44 -13.73
N GLU A 52 6.71 -9.44 -13.71
CA GLU A 52 8.14 -9.58 -13.95
C GLU A 52 8.77 -10.44 -12.84
N ASP A 53 9.97 -10.94 -13.11
CA ASP A 53 10.75 -11.77 -12.19
C ASP A 53 10.88 -11.12 -10.80
N PRO A 54 10.99 -11.94 -9.72
CA PRO A 54 11.22 -11.41 -8.38
C PRO A 54 12.46 -10.52 -8.33
N PRO A 55 12.46 -9.47 -7.49
CA PRO A 55 13.61 -8.60 -7.33
C PRO A 55 14.82 -9.41 -6.85
N VAL A 56 16.00 -9.02 -7.35
CA VAL A 56 17.28 -9.68 -7.02
C VAL A 56 17.60 -9.60 -5.52
N ASP A 57 17.20 -8.51 -4.86
CA ASP A 57 17.30 -8.34 -3.41
C ASP A 57 15.97 -7.83 -2.83
N HIS A 58 15.44 -8.57 -1.86
CA HIS A 58 14.20 -8.24 -1.17
C HIS A 58 14.41 -7.31 0.03
N ASN A 59 15.65 -7.03 0.44
CA ASN A 59 15.98 -6.24 1.63
C ASN A 59 16.31 -4.78 1.33
N ILE A 60 16.45 -4.42 0.05
CA ILE A 60 16.91 -3.09 -0.32
C ILE A 60 15.94 -2.49 -1.33
N ILE A 61 15.37 -1.34 -0.96
CA ILE A 61 14.77 -0.43 -1.95
C ILE A 61 15.91 0.14 -2.79
N PRO A 62 15.90 -0.02 -4.13
CA PRO A 62 16.95 0.50 -5.00
C PRO A 62 17.20 2.01 -4.81
N ASP A 63 18.43 2.46 -5.02
CA ASP A 63 18.71 3.89 -5.04
C ASP A 63 17.96 4.57 -6.19
N GLY A 64 17.38 5.74 -5.92
CA GLY A 64 16.53 6.45 -6.88
C GLY A 64 15.09 5.94 -6.97
N TYR A 65 14.71 4.98 -6.12
CA TYR A 65 13.33 4.50 -6.06
C TYR A 65 12.31 5.62 -5.84
N THR A 66 11.37 5.73 -6.77
CA THR A 66 10.39 6.82 -6.76
C THR A 66 9.07 6.38 -6.12
N VAL A 67 8.22 7.35 -5.82
CA VAL A 67 6.85 7.07 -5.37
C VAL A 67 6.05 6.37 -6.47
N ASP A 68 6.29 6.68 -7.73
CA ASP A 68 5.61 6.00 -8.84
C ASP A 68 6.01 4.53 -8.90
N ASP A 69 7.26 4.22 -8.57
CA ASP A 69 7.69 2.84 -8.40
C ASP A 69 7.00 2.20 -7.18
N ALA A 70 6.88 2.93 -6.07
CA ALA A 70 6.19 2.50 -4.84
C ALA A 70 4.74 2.09 -5.10
N LEU A 71 4.10 2.81 -6.01
CA LEU A 71 2.74 2.54 -6.45
C LEU A 71 2.66 1.44 -7.51
N ARG A 72 3.76 1.11 -8.20
CA ARG A 72 3.82 0.09 -9.26
C ARG A 72 4.25 -1.27 -8.77
N SER A 73 5.24 -1.32 -7.87
CA SER A 73 5.87 -2.55 -7.41
C SER A 73 4.86 -3.46 -6.75
N ARG A 74 4.94 -4.74 -7.12
CA ARG A 74 4.07 -5.78 -6.62
C ARG A 74 4.84 -6.84 -5.85
N TRP A 75 6.16 -6.88 -5.93
CA TRP A 75 6.96 -7.77 -5.11
C TRP A 75 7.22 -7.14 -3.75
N TYR A 76 7.21 -7.98 -2.73
CA TYR A 76 7.42 -7.58 -1.36
C TYR A 76 8.88 -7.14 -1.10
N TRP A 77 9.06 -6.09 -0.30
CA TRP A 77 10.37 -5.72 0.27
C TRP A 77 10.35 -5.70 1.79
N ASN A 78 11.35 -6.33 2.39
CA ASN A 78 11.54 -6.39 3.84
C ASN A 78 11.77 -4.99 4.43
N SER A 79 12.48 -4.11 3.73
CA SER A 79 12.72 -2.73 4.18
C SER A 79 11.49 -1.81 4.07
N ALA A 80 10.48 -2.18 3.28
CA ALA A 80 9.30 -1.35 3.01
C ALA A 80 7.98 -2.13 3.10
N PRO A 81 7.69 -2.73 4.28
CA PRO A 81 6.55 -3.62 4.49
C PRO A 81 5.18 -2.92 4.33
N TYR A 82 5.17 -1.60 4.29
CA TYR A 82 3.97 -0.76 4.22
C TYR A 82 3.47 -0.50 2.80
N LEU A 83 4.29 -0.70 1.77
CA LEU A 83 3.88 -0.42 0.39
C LEU A 83 2.60 -1.16 -0.05
N PRO A 84 2.39 -2.44 0.33
CA PRO A 84 1.15 -3.14 0.02
C PRO A 84 -0.10 -2.49 0.63
N PHE A 85 0.06 -1.70 1.70
CA PHE A 85 -1.05 -1.02 2.37
C PHE A 85 -1.50 0.27 1.67
N VAL A 86 -0.75 0.74 0.66
CA VAL A 86 -1.06 1.97 -0.05
C VAL A 86 -2.36 1.81 -0.85
N PRO A 87 -3.38 2.69 -0.64
CA PRO A 87 -4.64 2.60 -1.36
C PRO A 87 -4.49 2.88 -2.86
N VAL A 88 -5.15 2.08 -3.70
CA VAL A 88 -5.26 2.34 -5.14
C VAL A 88 -6.49 3.14 -5.51
N ASN A 89 -7.57 3.06 -4.72
CA ASN A 89 -8.79 3.84 -4.91
C ASN A 89 -8.77 5.10 -4.02
N ILE A 90 -7.69 5.89 -4.11
CA ILE A 90 -7.40 6.98 -3.18
C ILE A 90 -8.50 8.06 -3.10
N GLY A 91 -9.32 8.20 -4.13
CA GLY A 91 -10.48 9.10 -4.10
C GLY A 91 -11.46 8.79 -2.97
N VAL A 92 -11.55 7.55 -2.50
CA VAL A 92 -12.36 7.18 -1.32
C VAL A 92 -11.72 7.72 -0.05
N CYS A 93 -10.39 7.64 0.07
CA CYS A 93 -9.63 8.16 1.20
C CYS A 93 -9.81 9.68 1.35
N TYR A 94 -9.79 10.40 0.23
CA TYR A 94 -9.92 11.86 0.17
C TYR A 94 -11.34 12.39 0.43
N ARG A 95 -12.34 11.54 0.65
CA ARG A 95 -13.68 11.99 1.08
C ARG A 95 -13.77 12.19 2.59
N GLY A 96 -12.82 11.65 3.35
CA GLY A 96 -12.77 11.80 4.81
C GLY A 96 -12.19 13.15 5.24
N TYR A 97 -12.69 13.69 6.35
CA TYR A 97 -12.32 15.00 6.90
C TYR A 97 -10.80 15.27 6.94
N LEU A 98 -10.00 14.27 7.34
CA LEU A 98 -8.55 14.39 7.42
C LEU A 98 -7.90 14.66 6.06
N PHE A 99 -8.37 13.99 5.01
CA PHE A 99 -7.71 13.94 3.71
C PHE A 99 -8.41 14.71 2.59
N THR A 100 -9.56 15.33 2.85
CA THR A 100 -10.26 16.21 1.88
C THR A 100 -9.33 17.27 1.29
N ARG A 101 -8.38 17.78 2.08
CA ARG A 101 -7.37 18.76 1.65
C ARG A 101 -6.42 18.26 0.54
N LEU A 102 -6.34 16.95 0.30
CA LEU A 102 -5.48 16.33 -0.72
C LEU A 102 -6.22 16.07 -2.05
N GLN A 103 -7.47 16.50 -2.18
CA GLN A 103 -8.23 16.29 -3.40
C GLN A 103 -7.58 17.00 -4.60
N PRO A 104 -7.50 16.36 -5.79
CA PRO A 104 -6.79 16.92 -6.94
C PRO A 104 -7.29 18.28 -7.38
N ASN A 105 -8.62 18.49 -7.36
CA ASN A 105 -9.29 19.73 -7.73
C ASN A 105 -9.04 20.89 -6.75
N LEU A 106 -8.40 20.63 -5.62
CA LEU A 106 -7.98 21.66 -4.68
C LEU A 106 -6.54 22.10 -4.93
N VAL A 107 -5.75 21.50 -5.82
CA VAL A 107 -4.37 21.99 -6.03
C VAL A 107 -4.38 23.20 -6.96
N TRP A 108 -4.31 24.40 -6.36
CA TRP A 108 -4.23 25.67 -7.07
C TRP A 108 -2.87 26.33 -6.89
N VAL A 109 -2.27 26.80 -7.98
CA VAL A 109 -1.00 27.54 -7.97
C VAL A 109 -1.31 29.03 -8.01
N GLN A 110 -0.69 29.79 -7.11
CA GLN A 110 -0.75 31.25 -7.06
C GLN A 110 0.56 31.87 -7.56
N LYS A 111 0.47 32.98 -8.30
CA LYS A 111 1.62 33.84 -8.65
C LYS A 111 1.87 34.83 -7.50
N LEU A 112 3.08 34.84 -6.95
CA LEU A 112 3.51 35.73 -5.86
C LEU A 112 4.19 37.02 -6.33
N GLY A 113 4.65 37.03 -7.57
CA GLY A 113 5.45 38.08 -8.19
C GLY A 113 5.99 37.57 -9.51
N ASP A 114 6.85 38.32 -10.17
CA ASP A 114 7.44 37.88 -11.44
C ASP A 114 8.25 36.61 -11.25
N ASP A 115 7.94 35.62 -12.09
CA ASP A 115 8.53 34.28 -12.09
C ASP A 115 8.58 33.60 -10.71
N LYS A 116 7.57 33.85 -9.86
CA LYS A 116 7.44 33.23 -8.54
C LYS A 116 6.06 32.60 -8.38
N TYR A 117 6.03 31.28 -8.30
CA TYR A 117 4.84 30.47 -8.21
C TYR A 117 4.90 29.51 -7.04
N ARG A 118 3.78 29.24 -6.39
CA ARG A 118 3.65 28.23 -5.34
C ARG A 118 2.21 27.79 -5.22
N ILE A 119 1.92 26.73 -4.48
CA ILE A 119 0.52 26.43 -4.14
C ILE A 119 -0.09 27.53 -3.26
N LEU A 120 -1.42 27.65 -3.37
CA LEU A 120 -2.22 28.59 -2.60
C LEU A 120 -1.89 28.52 -1.11
N GLU A 121 -1.68 29.67 -0.47
CA GLU A 121 -1.22 29.75 0.94
C GLU A 121 -2.12 28.98 1.91
N GLY A 122 -3.44 29.04 1.72
CA GLY A 122 -4.39 28.27 2.55
C GLY A 122 -4.13 26.76 2.47
N ILE A 123 -3.80 26.27 1.28
CA ILE A 123 -3.59 24.84 1.02
C ILE A 123 -2.22 24.39 1.48
N LEU A 124 -1.20 25.24 1.31
CA LEU A 124 0.12 24.99 1.87
C LEU A 124 0.05 24.74 3.37
N ARG A 125 -0.59 25.64 4.12
CA ARG A 125 -0.73 25.50 5.58
C ARG A 125 -1.47 24.23 5.96
N LEU A 126 -2.54 23.91 5.25
CA LEU A 126 -3.31 22.68 5.47
C LEU A 126 -2.51 21.41 5.20
N TRP A 127 -1.65 21.40 4.18
CA TRP A 127 -0.78 20.27 3.86
C TRP A 127 0.38 20.14 4.86
N LEU A 128 1.05 21.25 5.21
CA LEU A 128 2.10 21.24 6.23
C LEU A 128 1.59 20.73 7.58
N GLN A 129 0.41 21.18 8.00
CA GLN A 129 -0.22 20.70 9.24
C GLN A 129 -0.60 19.22 9.14
N LEU A 130 -1.07 18.75 7.97
CA LEU A 130 -1.37 17.35 7.78
C LEU A 130 -0.09 16.49 7.81
N GLU A 131 0.95 16.90 7.11
CA GLU A 131 2.26 16.23 7.09
C GLU A 131 2.80 16.08 8.51
N ALA A 132 2.83 17.17 9.29
CA ALA A 132 3.28 17.14 10.67
C ALA A 132 2.43 16.20 11.55
N SER A 133 1.11 16.21 11.39
CA SER A 133 0.21 15.31 12.13
C SER A 133 0.44 13.84 11.76
N LEU A 134 0.58 13.52 10.48
CA LEU A 134 0.81 12.16 10.02
C LEU A 134 2.21 11.66 10.42
N ASP A 135 3.22 12.52 10.36
CA ASP A 135 4.58 12.21 10.81
C ASP A 135 4.63 11.91 12.31
N SER A 136 3.89 12.68 13.12
CA SER A 136 3.71 12.42 14.55
C SER A 136 3.04 11.06 14.80
N VAL A 137 2.04 10.70 13.99
CA VAL A 137 1.37 9.39 14.04
C VAL A 137 2.35 8.26 13.70
N ILE A 138 3.10 8.39 12.61
CA ILE A 138 4.11 7.41 12.19
C ILE A 138 5.17 7.25 13.27
N THR A 139 5.70 8.35 13.80
CA THR A 139 6.73 8.35 14.84
C THR A 139 6.23 7.66 16.12
N THR A 140 5.01 7.96 16.54
CA THR A 140 4.42 7.37 17.76
C THR A 140 4.21 5.87 17.61
N LEU A 141 3.61 5.43 16.50
CA LEU A 141 3.37 4.01 16.25
C LEU A 141 4.66 3.23 15.98
N SER A 142 5.61 3.81 15.26
CA SER A 142 6.91 3.17 15.00
C SER A 142 7.69 2.95 16.30
N ARG A 143 7.60 3.90 17.24
CA ARG A 143 8.16 3.72 18.59
C ARG A 143 7.45 2.62 19.36
N ALA A 144 6.12 2.60 19.32
CA ALA A 144 5.31 1.60 20.01
C ALA A 144 5.57 0.17 19.50
N PHE A 145 5.74 0.02 18.19
CA PHE A 145 5.92 -1.28 17.54
C PHE A 145 7.36 -1.55 17.09
N ARG A 146 8.34 -0.89 17.70
CA ARG A 146 9.76 -0.97 17.29
C ARG A 146 10.29 -2.41 17.22
N SER A 147 9.88 -3.28 18.14
CA SER A 147 10.28 -4.70 18.16
C SER A 147 9.64 -5.53 17.05
N SER A 148 8.54 -5.04 16.48
CA SER A 148 7.81 -5.68 15.39
C SER A 148 8.19 -5.10 14.03
N LEU A 149 9.04 -4.07 13.96
CA LEU A 149 9.48 -3.47 12.70
C LEU A 149 10.74 -4.17 12.16
N PRO A 150 10.94 -4.15 10.83
CA PRO A 150 12.15 -4.71 10.25
C PRO A 150 13.40 -4.01 10.74
N PRO A 151 14.52 -4.72 10.91
CA PRO A 151 15.81 -4.08 11.20
C PRO A 151 16.19 -3.02 10.15
N ASP A 152 15.82 -3.26 8.90
CA ASP A 152 16.04 -2.45 7.70
C ASP A 152 14.84 -1.57 7.33
N PHE A 153 13.88 -1.39 8.24
CA PHE A 153 12.68 -0.58 7.99
C PHE A 153 13.06 0.85 7.57
N LYS A 154 12.67 1.21 6.35
CA LYS A 154 12.99 2.51 5.75
C LYS A 154 11.72 3.21 5.32
N LEU A 155 11.51 4.41 5.85
CA LEU A 155 10.46 5.32 5.39
C LEU A 155 10.89 6.00 4.09
N LEU A 156 9.93 6.22 3.18
CA LEU A 156 10.15 7.13 2.05
C LEU A 156 10.33 8.58 2.56
N PRO A 157 10.97 9.46 1.77
CA PRO A 157 11.07 10.87 2.09
C PRO A 157 9.70 11.49 2.37
N SER A 158 9.67 12.52 3.21
CA SER A 158 8.46 13.25 3.55
C SER A 158 7.87 13.98 2.33
N PRO A 159 6.56 14.28 2.30
CA PRO A 159 5.96 15.03 1.20
C PRO A 159 6.69 16.35 0.90
N SER A 160 7.14 17.05 1.93
CA SER A 160 7.91 18.31 1.80
C SER A 160 9.21 18.15 1.02
N ALA A 161 9.83 16.97 1.01
CA ALA A 161 11.02 16.68 0.19
C ALA A 161 10.75 16.77 -1.32
N CYS A 162 9.48 16.70 -1.75
CA CYS A 162 9.11 16.96 -3.15
C CYS A 162 9.11 18.46 -3.52
N GLY A 163 9.34 19.35 -2.55
CA GLY A 163 9.42 20.79 -2.78
C GLY A 163 8.06 21.47 -2.99
N TYR A 164 6.94 20.86 -2.61
CA TYR A 164 5.61 21.48 -2.78
C TYR A 164 5.44 22.77 -1.96
N ALA A 165 6.22 22.94 -0.89
CA ALA A 165 6.26 24.13 -0.06
C ALA A 165 7.15 25.25 -0.62
N ASN A 166 7.99 24.94 -1.61
CA ASN A 166 8.95 25.89 -2.16
C ASN A 166 8.27 26.91 -3.08
N ILE A 167 8.99 28.00 -3.34
CA ILE A 167 8.67 28.94 -4.40
C ILE A 167 9.39 28.46 -5.67
N HIS A 168 8.66 28.37 -6.77
CA HIS A 168 9.10 27.85 -8.06
C HIS A 168 9.15 28.95 -9.11
N SER A 169 10.02 28.78 -10.10
CA SER A 169 10.19 29.74 -11.19
C SER A 169 9.04 29.68 -12.21
N ARG A 170 8.43 28.50 -12.34
CA ARG A 170 7.34 28.24 -13.30
C ARG A 170 6.12 27.63 -12.61
N PRO A 171 4.89 27.91 -13.07
CA PRO A 171 3.68 27.33 -12.49
C PRO A 171 3.63 25.81 -12.61
N ARG A 172 4.19 25.27 -13.71
CA ARG A 172 4.27 23.83 -13.96
C ARG A 172 5.12 23.11 -12.90
N GLU A 173 6.22 23.71 -12.45
CA GLU A 173 7.10 23.13 -11.42
C GLU A 173 6.37 23.00 -10.08
N ALA A 174 5.67 24.07 -9.66
CA ALA A 174 4.83 24.03 -8.46
C ALA A 174 3.74 22.95 -8.54
N PHE A 175 3.11 22.79 -9.71
CA PHE A 175 2.09 21.76 -9.92
C PHE A 175 2.68 20.34 -9.84
N VAL A 176 3.81 20.09 -10.50
CA VAL A 176 4.50 18.79 -10.48
C VAL A 176 4.94 18.43 -9.05
N ALA A 177 5.57 19.35 -8.33
CA ALA A 177 5.98 19.17 -6.95
C ALA A 177 4.79 18.82 -6.04
N SER A 178 3.64 19.48 -6.26
CA SER A 178 2.40 19.21 -5.52
C SER A 178 1.81 17.85 -5.84
N HIS A 179 1.87 17.43 -7.11
CA HIS A 179 1.42 16.12 -7.54
C HIS A 179 2.27 15.01 -6.91
N GLN A 180 3.60 15.17 -6.93
CA GLN A 180 4.54 14.24 -6.30
C GLN A 180 4.33 14.15 -4.79
N ALA A 181 4.18 15.29 -4.11
CA ALA A 181 3.90 15.33 -2.68
C ALA A 181 2.61 14.58 -2.31
N ARG A 182 1.55 14.69 -3.14
CA ARG A 182 0.31 13.90 -2.94
C ARG A 182 0.53 12.41 -3.05
N ALA A 183 1.37 11.98 -3.98
CA ALA A 183 1.74 10.58 -4.09
C ALA A 183 2.45 10.12 -2.80
N VAL A 184 3.35 10.93 -2.23
CA VAL A 184 4.01 10.64 -0.94
C VAL A 184 3.01 10.59 0.21
N PHE A 185 2.02 11.50 0.26
CA PHE A 185 0.95 11.43 1.27
C PHE A 185 0.20 10.09 1.22
N ASN A 186 -0.02 9.52 0.03
CA ASN A 186 -0.63 8.21 -0.09
C ASN A 186 0.24 7.10 0.50
N VAL A 187 1.56 7.22 0.35
CA VAL A 187 2.50 6.30 1.00
C VAL A 187 2.48 6.46 2.51
N MET A 188 2.37 7.68 3.04
CA MET A 188 2.17 7.90 4.49
C MET A 188 0.87 7.26 4.98
N ILE A 189 -0.22 7.35 4.21
CA ILE A 189 -1.49 6.66 4.52
C ILE A 189 -1.27 5.14 4.63
N GLY A 190 -0.60 4.53 3.63
CA GLY A 190 -0.24 3.12 3.67
C GLY A 190 0.66 2.75 4.85
N THR A 191 1.66 3.59 5.15
CA THR A 191 2.58 3.44 6.30
C THR A 191 1.83 3.37 7.61
N ILE A 192 0.90 4.29 7.84
CA ILE A 192 0.12 4.32 9.07
C ILE A 192 -0.84 3.12 9.12
N SER A 193 -1.49 2.75 8.01
CA SER A 193 -2.32 1.53 7.97
C SER A 193 -1.52 0.28 8.33
N TYR A 194 -0.31 0.15 7.80
CA TYR A 194 0.61 -0.94 8.16
C TYR A 194 0.93 -0.93 9.65
N LEU A 195 1.33 0.22 10.19
CA LEU A 195 1.67 0.35 11.61
C LEU A 195 0.47 0.04 12.53
N ILE A 196 -0.74 0.47 12.15
CA ILE A 196 -1.98 0.10 12.85
C ILE A 196 -2.18 -1.42 12.78
N SER A 197 -1.88 -2.06 11.66
CA SER A 197 -2.04 -3.51 11.49
C SER A 197 -1.13 -4.34 12.41
N LEU A 198 0.00 -3.78 12.85
CA LEU A 198 0.90 -4.42 13.83
C LEU A 198 0.27 -4.53 15.22
N SER A 199 -0.77 -3.74 15.51
CA SER A 199 -1.51 -3.83 16.77
C SER A 199 -2.45 -5.04 16.85
N GLY A 200 -2.57 -5.80 15.76
CA GLY A 200 -3.39 -7.00 15.65
C GLY A 200 -4.70 -6.77 14.89
N VAL A 201 -5.28 -7.87 14.42
CA VAL A 201 -6.61 -7.89 13.80
C VAL A 201 -7.66 -8.06 14.90
N PRO A 202 -8.70 -7.22 14.99
CA PRO A 202 -9.77 -7.42 15.95
C PRO A 202 -10.44 -8.77 15.71
N THR A 203 -10.51 -9.61 16.74
CA THR A 203 -11.32 -10.84 16.70
C THR A 203 -12.79 -10.46 16.59
N ALA A 204 -13.57 -11.28 15.86
CA ALA A 204 -15.01 -11.07 15.65
C ALA A 204 -15.71 -10.79 16.99
N GLY A 205 -16.38 -9.63 17.08
CA GLY A 205 -17.02 -9.13 18.29
C GLY A 205 -16.47 -7.78 18.79
N ASN A 206 -15.25 -7.40 18.37
CA ASN A 206 -14.68 -6.09 18.70
C ASN A 206 -15.14 -5.06 17.67
N ASN A 207 -16.17 -4.28 18.03
CA ASN A 207 -16.52 -3.09 17.27
C ASN A 207 -15.37 -2.07 17.37
N TYR A 208 -14.88 -1.60 16.23
CA TYR A 208 -13.86 -0.54 16.13
C TYR A 208 -14.23 0.76 16.87
N THR A 209 -15.51 0.92 17.21
CA THR A 209 -16.07 2.06 17.94
C THR A 209 -15.93 1.94 19.45
N ASP A 210 -15.60 0.76 20.00
CA ASP A 210 -15.33 0.61 21.42
C ASP A 210 -13.85 0.90 21.73
N THR A 211 -13.69 1.93 22.56
CA THR A 211 -12.54 2.52 23.30
C THR A 211 -11.30 1.69 23.67
N LYS A 212 -10.97 0.56 23.03
CA LYS A 212 -9.77 -0.24 23.32
C LYS A 212 -9.04 -0.76 22.07
N LEU A 213 -8.94 0.06 21.02
CA LEU A 213 -8.02 -0.24 19.92
C LEU A 213 -6.57 -0.17 20.44
N PRO A 214 -5.77 -1.26 20.38
CA PRO A 214 -4.44 -1.27 21.01
C PRO A 214 -3.51 -0.18 20.48
N TRP A 215 -3.58 0.13 19.17
CA TRP A 215 -2.83 1.23 18.58
C TRP A 215 -3.24 2.62 19.13
N ALA A 216 -4.52 2.82 19.44
CA ALA A 216 -5.05 4.10 19.92
C ALA A 216 -4.61 4.40 21.36
N MET A 217 -4.39 3.35 22.18
CA MET A 217 -3.90 3.49 23.55
C MET A 217 -2.52 4.15 23.60
N HIS A 218 -1.64 3.88 22.63
CA HIS A 218 -0.33 4.52 22.56
C HIS A 218 -0.44 6.04 22.38
N PHE A 219 -1.45 6.51 21.65
CA PHE A 219 -1.71 7.93 21.50
C PHE A 219 -2.40 8.54 22.71
N HIS A 220 -3.35 7.82 23.30
CA HIS A 220 -4.00 8.27 24.52
C HIS A 220 -2.98 8.50 25.65
N ASN A 221 -2.06 7.56 25.83
CA ASN A 221 -0.96 7.66 26.80
C ASN A 221 0.03 8.79 26.47
N ALA A 222 0.14 9.18 25.20
CA ALA A 222 0.95 10.31 24.75
C ALA A 222 0.20 11.67 24.85
N GLY A 223 -1.01 11.71 25.42
CA GLY A 223 -1.79 12.93 25.58
C GLY A 223 -2.46 13.43 24.30
N ALA A 224 -2.66 12.57 23.30
CA ALA A 224 -3.33 12.95 22.07
C ALA A 224 -4.79 13.34 22.29
N ASN A 225 -5.26 14.32 21.51
CA ASN A 225 -6.64 14.78 21.55
C ASN A 225 -7.62 13.64 21.16
N PRO A 226 -8.64 13.32 21.98
CA PRO A 226 -9.61 12.27 21.67
C PRO A 226 -10.32 12.43 20.32
N THR A 227 -10.67 13.66 19.94
CA THR A 227 -11.30 13.97 18.65
C THR A 227 -10.38 13.62 17.48
N PHE A 228 -9.07 13.84 17.63
CA PHE A 228 -8.10 13.45 16.60
C PHE A 228 -8.04 11.93 16.45
N LEU A 229 -8.05 11.18 17.56
CA LEU A 229 -8.05 9.71 17.53
C LEU A 229 -9.32 9.15 16.91
N GLU A 230 -10.47 9.73 17.21
CA GLU A 230 -11.74 9.37 16.60
C GLU A 230 -11.71 9.62 15.08
N GLN A 231 -11.15 10.74 14.65
CA GLN A 231 -10.99 11.05 13.23
C GLN A 231 -10.03 10.07 12.53
N LEU A 232 -8.93 9.68 13.18
CA LEU A 232 -8.03 8.65 12.65
C LEU A 232 -8.75 7.31 12.52
N ALA A 233 -9.47 6.87 13.56
CA ALA A 233 -10.19 5.61 13.57
C ALA A 233 -11.31 5.53 12.51
N LYS A 234 -11.98 6.66 12.24
CA LYS A 234 -13.03 6.76 11.19
C LYS A 234 -12.46 6.98 9.79
N SER A 235 -11.16 7.16 9.65
CA SER A 235 -10.52 7.40 8.35
C SER A 235 -10.13 6.10 7.64
N CYS A 236 -9.70 6.23 6.38
CA CYS A 236 -9.15 5.12 5.60
C CYS A 236 -7.93 4.42 6.24
N LEU A 237 -7.27 5.07 7.20
CA LEU A 237 -6.07 4.56 7.87
C LEU A 237 -6.34 3.28 8.64
N ALA A 238 -7.50 3.20 9.30
CA ALA A 238 -7.92 2.06 10.13
C ALA A 238 -9.04 1.25 9.48
N ASP A 239 -9.37 1.50 8.21
CA ASP A 239 -10.49 0.85 7.53
C ASP A 239 -10.13 -0.57 7.05
N MET A 240 -10.72 -1.55 7.74
CA MET A 240 -10.67 -2.99 7.42
C MET A 240 -11.92 -3.50 6.70
N SER A 241 -12.88 -2.65 6.34
CA SER A 241 -14.17 -3.05 5.74
C SER A 241 -14.06 -3.58 4.30
N GLY A 242 -12.86 -3.59 3.71
CA GLY A 242 -12.63 -3.93 2.30
C GLY A 242 -13.05 -2.86 1.30
N ARG A 243 -13.53 -1.69 1.77
CA ARG A 243 -13.85 -0.51 0.94
C ARG A 243 -12.59 0.14 0.36
N ILE A 244 -11.52 0.17 1.14
CA ILE A 244 -10.22 0.65 0.68
C ILE A 244 -9.57 -0.48 -0.12
N LYS A 245 -9.43 -0.26 -1.43
CA LYS A 245 -8.76 -1.20 -2.34
C LYS A 245 -7.27 -0.92 -2.30
N ARG A 246 -6.51 -2.00 -2.24
CA ARG A 246 -5.04 -1.98 -2.21
C ARG A 246 -4.52 -2.89 -3.33
N ARG A 247 -3.37 -2.55 -3.91
CA ARG A 247 -2.86 -3.20 -5.14
C ARG A 247 -2.56 -4.69 -4.92
N GLY A 248 -2.26 -5.06 -3.68
CA GLY A 248 -1.81 -6.38 -3.31
C GLY A 248 -0.32 -6.58 -3.49
N VAL A 249 0.19 -7.72 -3.03
CA VAL A 249 1.62 -8.00 -2.99
C VAL A 249 1.92 -9.48 -3.22
N CYS A 250 3.00 -9.72 -3.95
CA CYS A 250 3.61 -11.00 -4.20
C CYS A 250 4.78 -11.21 -3.24
N VAL A 251 4.76 -12.34 -2.56
CA VAL A 251 5.68 -12.64 -1.48
C VAL A 251 6.40 -13.94 -1.84
N ASP A 252 7.73 -13.87 -1.87
CA ASP A 252 8.56 -15.07 -1.75
C ASP A 252 8.64 -15.44 -0.26
N PRO A 253 8.00 -16.54 0.17
CA PRO A 253 7.98 -16.91 1.57
C PRO A 253 9.35 -17.39 2.08
N SER A 254 10.29 -17.74 1.19
CA SER A 254 11.66 -18.14 1.54
C SER A 254 12.61 -16.96 1.79
N LEU A 255 12.21 -15.75 1.39
CA LEU A 255 13.02 -14.53 1.54
C LEU A 255 12.33 -13.46 2.40
N CYS A 256 11.02 -13.59 2.64
CA CYS A 256 10.23 -12.62 3.38
C CYS A 256 10.21 -12.90 4.89
N SER A 257 10.82 -12.00 5.68
CA SER A 257 10.79 -12.06 7.16
C SER A 257 9.45 -11.63 7.78
N TRP A 258 8.48 -11.28 6.93
CA TRP A 258 7.21 -10.68 7.31
C TRP A 258 6.02 -11.56 6.97
N ALA A 259 6.26 -12.75 6.45
CA ALA A 259 5.18 -13.62 6.02
C ALA A 259 4.24 -14.01 7.21
N HIS A 260 4.70 -13.83 8.45
CA HIS A 260 3.84 -13.91 9.63
C HIS A 260 2.72 -12.84 9.67
N THR A 261 2.88 -11.71 8.99
CA THR A 261 1.90 -10.60 8.87
C THR A 261 0.88 -10.79 7.76
N VAL A 262 0.91 -11.91 7.02
CA VAL A 262 -0.03 -12.20 5.92
C VAL A 262 -1.50 -12.08 6.36
N ARG A 263 -1.82 -12.49 7.60
CA ARG A 263 -3.17 -12.33 8.15
C ARG A 263 -3.56 -10.86 8.35
N SER A 264 -2.61 -10.02 8.77
CA SER A 264 -2.85 -8.58 8.91
C SER A 264 -3.04 -7.90 7.56
N LEU A 265 -2.26 -8.31 6.54
CA LEU A 265 -2.45 -7.86 5.16
C LEU A 265 -3.86 -8.17 4.66
N ASP A 266 -4.31 -9.42 4.82
CA ASP A 266 -5.65 -9.84 4.39
C ASP A 266 -6.77 -9.12 5.17
N ALA A 267 -6.61 -8.93 6.48
CA ALA A 267 -7.57 -8.18 7.30
C ALA A 267 -7.72 -6.71 6.86
N PHE A 268 -6.66 -6.11 6.33
CA PHE A 268 -6.71 -4.79 5.70
C PHE A 268 -7.12 -4.86 4.22
N GLY A 269 -7.62 -5.99 3.72
CA GLY A 269 -8.02 -6.14 2.33
C GLY A 269 -6.88 -5.92 1.35
N VAL A 270 -5.64 -6.23 1.74
CA VAL A 270 -4.49 -6.32 0.84
C VAL A 270 -4.50 -7.71 0.21
N PRO A 271 -4.66 -7.83 -1.12
CA PRO A 271 -4.48 -9.12 -1.79
C PRO A 271 -3.04 -9.61 -1.62
N VAL A 272 -2.85 -10.87 -1.22
CA VAL A 272 -1.50 -11.45 -1.07
C VAL A 272 -1.38 -12.69 -1.94
N TRP A 273 -0.26 -12.81 -2.66
CA TRP A 273 0.09 -13.98 -3.46
C TRP A 273 1.43 -14.54 -3.00
N LEU A 274 1.45 -15.80 -2.57
CA LEU A 274 2.66 -16.48 -2.13
C LEU A 274 3.27 -17.27 -3.29
N CYS A 275 4.53 -16.98 -3.62
CA CYS A 275 5.28 -17.67 -4.67
C CYS A 275 6.06 -18.85 -4.08
N TRP A 276 5.60 -20.08 -4.31
CA TRP A 276 6.20 -21.29 -3.75
C TRP A 276 7.31 -21.89 -4.61
N GLY A 277 7.73 -21.20 -5.68
CA GLY A 277 8.70 -21.74 -6.64
C GLY A 277 8.06 -22.77 -7.57
N SER A 278 8.82 -23.76 -8.00
CA SER A 278 8.35 -24.80 -8.93
C SER A 278 8.23 -26.16 -8.24
N ALA A 279 7.59 -27.12 -8.92
CA ALA A 279 7.48 -28.50 -8.44
C ALA A 279 8.81 -29.16 -8.10
N GLN A 280 9.82 -28.86 -8.92
CA GLN A 280 11.14 -29.47 -8.84
C GLN A 280 11.99 -28.79 -7.76
N SER A 281 11.67 -27.54 -7.43
CA SER A 281 12.40 -26.74 -6.46
C SER A 281 11.44 -25.88 -5.64
N PRO A 282 10.64 -26.49 -4.75
CA PRO A 282 9.72 -25.75 -3.90
C PRO A 282 10.49 -24.88 -2.91
N ARG A 283 10.02 -23.66 -2.72
CA ARG A 283 10.59 -22.68 -1.79
C ARG A 283 10.12 -23.01 -0.38
N ARG A 284 11.07 -23.21 0.53
CA ARG A 284 10.78 -23.42 1.94
C ARG A 284 10.55 -22.07 2.63
N PRO A 285 9.40 -21.87 3.31
CA PRO A 285 9.13 -20.61 3.98
C PRO A 285 10.08 -20.39 5.16
N LEU A 286 10.47 -19.13 5.41
CA LEU A 286 11.26 -18.74 6.59
C LEU A 286 10.48 -18.93 7.90
N HIS A 287 9.16 -18.70 7.85
CA HIS A 287 8.28 -18.82 9.02
C HIS A 287 7.29 -19.97 8.86
N SER A 288 7.18 -20.81 9.88
CA SER A 288 6.35 -22.01 9.86
C SER A 288 4.85 -21.72 9.75
N ASN A 289 4.39 -20.58 10.26
CA ASN A 289 2.98 -20.18 10.18
C ASN A 289 2.50 -19.91 8.75
N VAL A 290 3.42 -19.72 7.81
CA VAL A 290 3.10 -19.51 6.38
C VAL A 290 2.71 -20.83 5.71
N PHE A 291 3.11 -21.98 6.27
CA PHE A 291 2.70 -23.29 5.75
C PHE A 291 1.18 -23.49 5.76
N ALA A 292 0.44 -22.75 6.57
CA ALA A 292 -1.02 -22.75 6.53
C ALA A 292 -1.61 -22.29 5.18
N PHE A 293 -0.80 -21.64 4.34
CA PHE A 293 -1.15 -21.19 2.99
C PHE A 293 -0.44 -22.00 1.89
N TYR A 294 0.29 -23.06 2.27
CA TYR A 294 0.96 -23.92 1.30
C TYR A 294 -0.09 -24.71 0.49
N PRO A 295 0.03 -24.75 -0.84
CA PRO A 295 -0.95 -25.43 -1.68
C PRO A 295 -1.01 -26.93 -1.38
N HIS A 296 -2.20 -27.52 -1.43
CA HIS A 296 -2.33 -28.97 -1.24
C HIS A 296 -1.66 -29.71 -2.39
N GLN A 297 -1.17 -30.92 -2.10
CA GLN A 297 -0.45 -31.75 -3.07
C GLN A 297 -1.31 -32.11 -4.30
N ILE A 298 -2.64 -32.16 -4.13
CA ILE A 298 -3.60 -32.36 -5.20
C ILE A 298 -3.63 -31.14 -6.14
N ASP A 299 -3.67 -29.92 -5.60
CA ASP A 299 -3.69 -28.68 -6.38
C ASP A 299 -2.38 -28.51 -7.16
N ILE A 300 -1.27 -28.84 -6.51
CA ILE A 300 0.07 -28.94 -7.11
C ILE A 300 0.06 -29.89 -8.32
N ALA A 301 -0.47 -31.10 -8.15
CA ALA A 301 -0.47 -32.13 -9.18
C ALA A 301 -1.37 -31.75 -10.37
N GLN A 302 -2.56 -31.20 -10.09
CA GLN A 302 -3.50 -30.72 -11.11
C GLN A 302 -2.90 -29.59 -11.95
N ALA A 303 -2.23 -28.65 -11.30
CA ALA A 303 -1.66 -27.53 -12.01
C ALA A 303 -0.41 -27.91 -12.82
N ALA A 304 0.42 -28.84 -12.32
CA ALA A 304 1.52 -29.43 -13.10
C ALA A 304 1.02 -30.17 -14.36
N ALA A 305 -0.07 -30.92 -14.25
CA ALA A 305 -0.68 -31.62 -15.40
C ALA A 305 -1.22 -30.65 -16.46
N THR A 306 -1.74 -29.49 -16.03
CA THR A 306 -2.27 -28.46 -16.93
C THR A 306 -1.15 -27.76 -17.73
N SER A 307 0.00 -27.47 -17.09
CA SER A 307 1.16 -26.90 -17.78
C SER A 307 1.75 -27.84 -18.84
N ILE A 308 1.77 -29.16 -18.58
CA ILE A 308 2.24 -30.16 -19.54
C ILE A 308 1.33 -30.21 -20.78
N GLN A 309 0.01 -30.08 -20.60
CA GLN A 309 -0.95 -30.05 -21.71
C GLN A 309 -0.84 -28.77 -22.57
N GLN A 310 -0.50 -27.63 -21.97
CA GLN A 310 -0.31 -26.37 -22.68
C GLN A 310 1.03 -26.27 -23.43
N GLN A 311 2.03 -27.06 -23.03
CA GLN A 311 3.34 -27.13 -23.68
C GLN A 311 3.43 -28.23 -24.75
N ALA A 312 2.39 -29.05 -24.93
CA ALA A 312 2.36 -30.04 -26.00
C ALA A 312 2.32 -29.34 -27.36
N PRO A 313 3.28 -29.60 -28.27
CA PRO A 313 3.26 -28.99 -29.59
C PRO A 313 2.00 -29.44 -30.33
N GLU A 314 1.28 -28.51 -30.95
CA GLU A 314 0.27 -28.83 -31.95
C GLU A 314 0.94 -29.62 -33.08
N THR A 315 0.90 -30.94 -32.99
CA THR A 315 1.23 -31.81 -34.12
C THR A 315 0.19 -31.58 -35.20
N LYS A 316 0.60 -30.87 -36.25
CA LYS A 316 -0.09 -30.77 -37.53
C LYS A 316 -0.23 -32.14 -38.19
#